data_AF-A0A3C1SCL1-F1
#
_entry.id   AF-A0A3C1SCL1-F1
#
_cell.length_a   1.000
_cell.length_b   1.000
_cell.length_c   1.000
_cell.angle_alpha   90.00
_cell.angle_beta   90.00
_cell.angle_gamma   90.00
#
_symmetry.space_group_name_H-M   'P 1'
#
loop_
_entity.id
_entity.type
_entity.pdbx_description
1 polymer ?
#
loop_
_entity_poly.entity_id
_entity_poly.type
_entity_poly.pdbx_seq_one_letter_code
_entity_poly.pdbx_strand_id
1 'polypeptide(L)'
;MIMADVKPKPLFWVVVFTVAAALTGYALHKAGILEPWLKEKALFNGGKKGGASGFLEVSLYSSSAKKDWIDEMIKQFHASEKQVGGKVVRIKVFHGNSGEQLDDLKAGKIKPDIWSPGDESWLQMAAEHWQSVKQKKLFDGYSQLVNVPLVIAMWEPMAKAMGYPKPIGWQDIAKIAANPKGWASLGHPEWGKFRWGHTHPDANSGFLTIISEVYAILGKTEGITPDDLRKPEVMSFLKEAEGAVEHYGLSNIWMDDLMRAKGPAYLSATVQYENTIIFGNEKYGNKPFKLVSIYPKEGCFRTRHPTAVLTEDWVTPEKQEAGKAF
;
A
#
# COMPACT_ATOMS: atom_id res chain seq x y z
N MET A 1 -42.63 -7.90 34.26
CA MET A 1 -41.98 -8.90 33.40
C MET A 1 -41.83 -8.28 32.02
N ILE A 2 -40.69 -7.66 31.73
CA ILE A 2 -40.39 -7.02 30.45
C ILE A 2 -39.09 -7.65 29.96
N MET A 3 -39.17 -8.36 28.82
CA MET A 3 -38.02 -9.01 28.19
C MET A 3 -37.11 -7.95 27.56
N ALA A 4 -35.82 -8.06 27.85
CA ALA A 4 -34.77 -7.21 27.30
C ALA A 4 -34.52 -7.55 25.82
N ASP A 5 -34.46 -6.51 25.00
CA ASP A 5 -34.14 -6.56 23.58
C ASP A 5 -32.62 -6.75 23.40
N VAL A 6 -32.20 -7.98 23.09
CA VAL A 6 -30.78 -8.33 22.91
C VAL A 6 -30.41 -8.16 21.44
N LYS A 7 -29.72 -7.06 21.11
CA LYS A 7 -29.14 -6.89 19.77
C LYS A 7 -28.06 -7.95 19.51
N PRO A 8 -28.08 -8.63 18.35
CA PRO A 8 -27.10 -9.66 18.03
C PRO A 8 -25.68 -9.08 17.87
N LYS A 9 -24.70 -9.80 18.41
CA LYS A 9 -23.27 -9.43 18.39
C LYS A 9 -22.69 -9.46 16.96
N PRO A 10 -21.65 -8.66 16.65
CA PRO A 10 -21.05 -8.57 15.31
C PRO A 10 -20.61 -9.91 14.70
N LEU A 11 -20.24 -10.90 15.52
CA LEU A 11 -19.88 -12.25 15.07
C LEU A 11 -21.07 -12.99 14.42
N PHE A 12 -22.31 -12.69 14.82
CA PHE A 12 -23.53 -13.24 14.22
C PHE A 12 -23.65 -12.83 12.76
N TRP A 13 -23.39 -11.56 12.45
CA TRP A 13 -23.45 -11.06 11.06
C TRP A 13 -22.35 -11.66 10.19
N VAL A 14 -21.14 -11.85 10.72
CA VAL A 14 -20.04 -12.51 9.97
C VAL A 14 -20.40 -13.95 9.60
N VAL A 15 -20.99 -14.71 10.53
CA VAL A 15 -21.44 -16.08 10.25
C VAL A 15 -22.59 -16.08 9.22
N VAL A 16 -23.56 -15.18 9.35
CA VAL A 16 -24.68 -15.06 8.40
C VAL A 16 -24.18 -14.71 6.99
N PHE A 17 -23.24 -13.77 6.84
CA PHE A 17 -22.68 -13.42 5.53
C PHE A 17 -21.86 -14.56 4.92
N THR A 18 -21.09 -15.28 5.73
CA THR A 18 -20.26 -16.41 5.25
C THR A 18 -21.14 -17.56 4.76
N VAL A 19 -22.21 -17.89 5.49
CA VAL A 19 -23.17 -18.92 5.10
C VAL A 19 -23.95 -18.49 3.85
N ALA A 20 -24.38 -17.22 3.77
CA ALA A 20 -25.07 -16.70 2.59
C ALA A 20 -24.17 -16.71 1.34
N ALA A 21 -22.89 -16.35 1.47
CA ALA A 21 -21.93 -16.39 0.38
C ALA A 21 -21.65 -17.83 -0.10
N ALA A 22 -21.52 -18.80 0.82
CA ALA A 22 -21.32 -20.20 0.49
C ALA A 22 -22.54 -20.81 -0.23
N LEU A 23 -23.75 -20.50 0.24
CA LEU A 23 -25.00 -20.95 -0.39
C LEU A 23 -25.20 -20.32 -1.77
N THR A 24 -24.82 -19.05 -1.94
CA THR A 24 -24.86 -18.35 -3.23
C THR A 24 -23.86 -18.95 -4.22
N GLY A 25 -22.62 -19.21 -3.78
CA GLY A 25 -21.61 -19.89 -4.60
C GLY A 25 -22.03 -21.29 -5.03
N TYR A 26 -22.66 -22.06 -4.13
CA TYR A 26 -23.21 -23.38 -4.43
C TYR A 26 -24.39 -23.31 -5.42
N ALA A 27 -25.30 -22.35 -5.25
CA ALA A 27 -26.42 -22.12 -6.17
C ALA A 27 -25.93 -21.70 -7.58
N LEU A 28 -24.93 -20.82 -7.66
CA LEU A 28 -24.31 -20.39 -8.92
C LEU A 28 -23.56 -21.53 -9.63
N HIS A 29 -22.91 -22.42 -8.87
CA HIS A 29 -22.29 -23.63 -9.40
C HIS A 29 -23.33 -24.60 -9.97
N LYS A 30 -24.41 -24.88 -9.21
CA LYS A 30 -25.49 -25.78 -9.66
C LYS A 30 -26.29 -25.22 -10.84
N ALA A 31 -26.33 -23.90 -11.00
CA ALA A 31 -26.96 -23.20 -12.12
C ALA A 31 -26.08 -23.12 -13.39
N GLY A 32 -24.86 -23.68 -13.37
CA GLY A 32 -23.97 -23.70 -14.54
C GLY A 32 -23.33 -22.34 -14.89
N ILE A 33 -23.57 -21.30 -14.10
CA ILE A 33 -23.10 -19.93 -14.36
C ILE A 33 -21.57 -19.81 -14.21
N LEU A 34 -20.96 -20.70 -13.43
CA LEU A 34 -19.50 -20.78 -13.21
C LEU A 34 -18.79 -21.75 -14.18
N GLU A 35 -19.50 -22.46 -15.06
CA GLU A 35 -18.89 -23.40 -16.02
C GLU A 35 -17.91 -22.77 -17.03
N PRO A 36 -18.14 -21.55 -17.56
CA PRO A 36 -17.18 -20.90 -18.45
C PRO A 36 -15.82 -20.69 -17.78
N TRP A 37 -15.82 -20.40 -16.47
CA TRP A 37 -14.61 -20.18 -15.67
C TRP A 37 -13.87 -21.48 -15.32
N LEU A 38 -14.58 -22.60 -15.22
CA LEU A 38 -14.00 -23.93 -14.97
C LEU A 38 -13.43 -24.57 -16.24
N LYS A 39 -14.02 -24.31 -17.42
CA LYS A 39 -13.50 -24.81 -18.70
C LYS A 39 -12.16 -24.17 -19.10
N GLU A 40 -11.89 -22.95 -18.66
CA GLU A 40 -10.60 -22.28 -18.86
C GLU A 40 -9.44 -23.03 -18.14
N LYS A 41 -9.71 -23.70 -17.01
CA LYS A 41 -8.73 -24.57 -16.33
C LYS A 41 -8.52 -25.93 -17.00
N ALA A 42 -9.46 -26.42 -17.80
CA ALA A 42 -9.42 -27.76 -18.40
C ALA A 42 -8.73 -27.81 -19.78
N LEU A 43 -8.57 -26.66 -20.46
CA LEU A 43 -7.95 -26.59 -21.80
C LEU A 43 -6.41 -26.74 -21.80
N PHE A 44 -5.77 -26.80 -20.63
CA PHE A 44 -4.30 -26.85 -20.52
C PHE A 44 -3.69 -28.24 -20.31
N ASN A 45 -4.49 -29.31 -20.27
CA ASN A 45 -4.00 -30.68 -20.16
C ASN A 45 -4.31 -31.49 -21.44
N GLY A 46 -3.60 -31.17 -22.51
CA GLY A 46 -3.61 -31.93 -23.76
C GLY A 46 -2.24 -31.92 -24.40
N GLY A 47 -1.44 -32.97 -24.15
CA GLY A 47 -0.10 -33.09 -24.70
C GLY A 47 -0.08 -33.27 -26.21
N LYS A 48 0.80 -32.53 -26.89
CA LYS A 48 1.39 -32.90 -28.19
C LYS A 48 2.79 -32.29 -28.33
N LYS A 49 3.74 -33.12 -28.76
CA LYS A 49 5.14 -32.77 -29.08
C LYS A 49 5.18 -31.93 -30.37
N GLY A 50 5.89 -30.80 -30.31
CA GLY A 50 6.27 -29.92 -31.43
C GLY A 50 7.23 -28.84 -30.90
N GLY A 51 8.25 -28.45 -31.67
CA GLY A 51 9.41 -27.63 -31.24
C GLY A 51 9.07 -26.41 -30.36
N ALA A 52 9.90 -26.17 -29.34
CA ALA A 52 9.61 -25.30 -28.21
C ALA A 52 9.37 -23.83 -28.59
N SER A 53 8.09 -23.44 -28.58
CA SER A 53 7.62 -22.09 -28.26
C SER A 53 6.62 -22.22 -27.10
N GLY A 54 7.13 -22.48 -25.90
CA GLY A 54 6.33 -22.63 -24.68
C GLY A 54 6.40 -21.38 -23.79
N PHE A 55 5.47 -21.25 -22.85
CA PHE A 55 5.56 -20.23 -21.79
C PHE A 55 6.30 -20.77 -20.57
N LEU A 56 7.10 -19.92 -19.93
CA LEU A 56 7.68 -20.16 -18.60
C LEU A 56 6.92 -19.31 -17.59
N GLU A 57 6.03 -19.94 -16.81
CA GLU A 57 5.28 -19.26 -15.75
C GLU A 57 6.17 -19.04 -14.52
N VAL A 58 6.21 -17.79 -14.05
CA VAL A 58 6.95 -17.36 -12.86
C VAL A 58 5.97 -16.67 -11.91
N SER A 59 5.89 -17.15 -10.67
CA SER A 59 4.98 -16.61 -9.66
C SER A 59 5.62 -15.43 -8.91
N LEU A 60 4.90 -14.30 -8.87
CA LEU A 60 5.26 -13.11 -8.10
C LEU A 60 4.24 -12.91 -6.98
N TYR A 61 4.70 -12.90 -5.74
CA TYR A 61 3.88 -12.46 -4.61
C TYR A 61 4.26 -11.03 -4.26
N SER A 62 3.32 -10.11 -4.33
CA SER A 62 3.56 -8.68 -4.14
C SER A 62 2.66 -8.07 -3.08
N SER A 63 3.15 -7.07 -2.36
CA SER A 63 2.32 -6.22 -1.51
C SER A 63 1.26 -5.48 -2.31
N SER A 64 0.03 -5.45 -1.80
CA SER A 64 -1.09 -4.67 -2.37
C SER A 64 -0.81 -3.17 -2.46
N ALA A 65 0.14 -2.64 -1.67
CA ALA A 65 0.53 -1.23 -1.67
C ALA A 65 1.06 -0.73 -3.02
N LYS A 66 1.53 -1.64 -3.89
CA LYS A 66 2.07 -1.33 -5.22
C LYS A 66 1.39 -2.11 -6.33
N LYS A 67 0.15 -2.56 -6.10
CA LYS A 67 -0.61 -3.40 -7.02
C LYS A 67 -0.65 -2.83 -8.44
N ASP A 68 -1.15 -1.60 -8.59
CA ASP A 68 -1.41 -1.04 -9.92
C ASP A 68 -0.10 -0.79 -10.70
N TRP A 69 0.97 -0.41 -10.00
CA TRP A 69 2.29 -0.27 -10.60
C TRP A 69 2.85 -1.63 -11.07
N ILE A 70 2.80 -2.66 -10.23
CA ILE A 70 3.24 -4.01 -10.62
C ILE A 70 2.42 -4.56 -11.79
N ASP A 71 1.09 -4.39 -11.77
CA ASP A 71 0.22 -4.85 -12.85
C ASP A 71 0.58 -4.17 -14.18
N GLU A 72 0.93 -2.89 -14.15
CA GLU A 72 1.39 -2.16 -15.34
C GLU A 72 2.78 -2.63 -15.81
N MET A 73 3.73 -2.83 -14.89
CA MET A 73 5.06 -3.36 -15.24
C MET A 73 4.98 -4.77 -15.83
N ILE A 74 4.06 -5.61 -15.34
CA ILE A 74 3.82 -6.95 -15.88
C ILE A 74 3.32 -6.87 -17.33
N LYS A 75 2.39 -5.96 -17.64
CA LYS A 75 1.92 -5.77 -19.03
C LYS A 75 3.07 -5.37 -19.95
N GLN A 76 3.89 -4.41 -19.53
CA GLN A 76 5.05 -3.96 -20.32
C GLN A 76 6.06 -5.07 -20.51
N PHE A 77 6.35 -5.84 -19.46
CA PHE A 77 7.24 -6.99 -19.53
C PHE A 77 6.70 -8.09 -20.46
N HIS A 78 5.40 -8.40 -20.38
CA HIS A 78 4.77 -9.40 -21.27
C HIS A 78 4.82 -8.98 -22.74
N ALA A 79 4.69 -7.68 -23.03
CA ALA A 79 4.79 -7.12 -24.38
C ALA A 79 6.22 -7.18 -24.96
N SER A 80 7.25 -7.26 -24.10
CA SER A 80 8.65 -7.44 -24.55
C SER A 80 8.95 -8.86 -25.07
N GLU A 81 8.06 -9.82 -24.82
CA GLU A 81 8.22 -11.24 -25.14
C GLU A 81 9.57 -11.84 -24.71
N LYS A 82 10.11 -11.36 -23.57
CA LYS A 82 11.39 -11.83 -23.02
C LYS A 82 11.41 -13.35 -22.93
N GLN A 83 12.47 -13.96 -23.47
CA GLN A 83 12.66 -15.41 -23.45
C GLN A 83 13.78 -15.82 -22.50
N VAL A 84 13.57 -16.95 -21.83
CA VAL A 84 14.58 -17.68 -21.03
C VAL A 84 14.46 -19.16 -21.39
N GLY A 85 15.58 -19.81 -21.72
CA GLY A 85 15.58 -21.22 -22.15
C GLY A 85 14.67 -21.50 -23.36
N GLY A 86 14.52 -20.55 -24.29
CA GLY A 86 13.65 -20.66 -25.46
C GLY A 86 12.14 -20.61 -25.15
N LYS A 87 11.75 -20.23 -23.93
CA LYS A 87 10.35 -20.06 -23.51
C LYS A 87 10.08 -18.59 -23.22
N VAL A 88 8.90 -18.10 -23.62
CA VAL A 88 8.47 -16.73 -23.29
C VAL A 88 8.09 -16.67 -21.81
N VAL A 89 8.68 -15.74 -21.07
CA VAL A 89 8.41 -15.58 -19.64
C VAL A 89 7.03 -14.96 -19.43
N ARG A 90 6.24 -15.55 -18.52
CA ARG A 90 4.93 -15.04 -18.09
C ARG A 90 4.89 -14.94 -16.57
N ILE A 91 4.86 -13.70 -16.08
CA ILE A 91 4.68 -13.39 -14.67
C ILE A 91 3.21 -13.56 -14.27
N LYS A 92 2.96 -14.35 -13.23
CA LYS A 92 1.66 -14.50 -12.58
C LYS A 92 1.73 -13.91 -11.18
N VAL A 93 1.00 -12.81 -10.97
CA VAL A 93 1.06 -12.05 -9.73
C VAL A 93 -0.06 -12.37 -8.75
N PHE A 94 0.28 -12.42 -7.47
CA PHE A 94 -0.63 -12.54 -6.34
C PHE A 94 -0.39 -11.37 -5.38
N HIS A 95 -1.38 -10.48 -5.28
CA HIS A 95 -1.31 -9.32 -4.39
C HIS A 95 -1.88 -9.65 -3.01
N GLY A 96 -1.24 -9.17 -1.94
CA GLY A 96 -1.71 -9.40 -0.57
C GLY A 96 -0.97 -8.56 0.48
N ASN A 97 -1.26 -8.79 1.75
CA ASN A 97 -0.54 -8.16 2.86
C ASN A 97 0.83 -8.83 3.04
N SER A 98 1.90 -8.04 3.21
CA SER A 98 3.27 -8.55 3.38
C SER A 98 3.42 -9.45 4.59
N GLY A 99 2.75 -9.13 5.71
CA GLY A 99 2.81 -9.93 6.94
C GLY A 99 2.15 -11.28 6.78
N GLU A 100 0.94 -11.31 6.21
CA GLU A 100 0.22 -12.55 5.90
C GLU A 100 1.00 -13.41 4.89
N GLN A 101 1.57 -12.80 3.85
CA GLN A 101 2.43 -13.50 2.90
C GLN A 101 3.67 -14.09 3.57
N LEU A 102 4.30 -13.38 4.52
CA LEU A 102 5.42 -13.91 5.28
C LEU A 102 5.00 -15.13 6.12
N ASP A 103 3.87 -15.04 6.81
CA ASP A 103 3.35 -16.16 7.62
C ASP A 103 2.99 -17.37 6.76
N ASP A 104 2.35 -17.15 5.61
CA ASP A 104 2.02 -18.20 4.67
C ASP A 104 3.26 -18.80 3.98
N LEU A 105 4.29 -17.99 3.72
CA LEU A 105 5.59 -18.43 3.21
C LEU A 105 6.30 -19.32 4.24
N LYS A 106 6.37 -18.89 5.50
CA LYS A 106 6.93 -19.67 6.63
C LYS A 106 6.18 -20.99 6.82
N ALA A 107 4.86 -20.97 6.69
CA ALA A 107 4.00 -22.15 6.78
C ALA A 107 4.03 -23.05 5.53
N GLY A 108 4.70 -22.63 4.45
CA GLY A 108 4.77 -23.38 3.19
C GLY A 108 3.46 -23.43 2.41
N LYS A 109 2.48 -22.57 2.75
CA LYS A 109 1.19 -22.45 2.04
C LYS A 109 1.34 -21.76 0.69
N ILE A 110 2.35 -20.90 0.55
CA ILE A 110 2.73 -20.27 -0.71
C ILE A 110 4.18 -20.63 -1.06
N LYS A 111 4.47 -20.66 -2.36
CA LYS A 111 5.80 -20.96 -2.92
C LYS A 111 6.13 -19.96 -4.03
N PRO A 112 6.40 -18.69 -3.70
CA PRO A 112 6.77 -17.67 -4.67
C PRO A 112 8.06 -18.05 -5.39
N ASP A 113 8.15 -17.75 -6.68
CA ASP A 113 9.44 -17.67 -7.37
C ASP A 113 10.11 -16.31 -7.09
N ILE A 114 9.29 -15.26 -7.04
CA ILE A 114 9.66 -13.88 -6.70
C ILE A 114 8.78 -13.40 -5.55
N TRP A 115 9.38 -12.75 -4.56
CA TRP A 115 8.65 -12.09 -3.48
C TRP A 115 9.01 -10.61 -3.39
N SER A 116 7.98 -9.77 -3.32
CA SER A 116 8.09 -8.33 -3.31
C SER A 116 7.20 -7.73 -2.21
N PRO A 117 7.66 -7.69 -0.95
CA PRO A 117 6.87 -7.14 0.15
C PRO A 117 6.72 -5.61 0.07
N GLY A 118 5.95 -5.07 1.01
CA GLY A 118 5.64 -3.66 1.13
C GLY A 118 6.78 -2.81 1.68
N ASP A 119 7.79 -3.46 2.27
CA ASP A 119 8.95 -2.81 2.88
C ASP A 119 10.12 -3.80 2.99
N GLU A 120 11.34 -3.27 3.06
CA GLU A 120 12.58 -4.03 3.22
C GLU A 120 12.64 -4.85 4.52
N SER A 121 12.06 -4.34 5.60
CA SER A 121 12.01 -5.03 6.90
C SER A 121 11.39 -6.43 6.81
N TRP A 122 10.41 -6.65 5.93
CA TRP A 122 9.82 -7.97 5.71
C TRP A 122 10.80 -8.97 5.10
N LEU A 123 11.66 -8.52 4.18
CA LEU A 123 12.74 -9.38 3.64
C LEU A 123 13.76 -9.70 4.72
N GLN A 124 14.09 -8.73 5.58
CA GLN A 124 15.04 -8.93 6.69
C GLN A 124 14.48 -9.95 7.69
N MET A 125 13.22 -9.80 8.11
CA MET A 125 12.53 -10.76 8.99
C MET A 125 12.43 -12.16 8.38
N ALA A 126 12.21 -12.25 7.07
CA ALA A 126 12.19 -13.54 6.37
C ALA A 126 13.58 -14.17 6.29
N ALA A 127 14.61 -13.39 5.96
CA ALA A 127 15.99 -13.85 5.91
C ALA A 127 16.44 -14.36 7.29
N GLU A 128 16.12 -13.63 8.37
CA GLU A 128 16.40 -14.04 9.75
C GLU A 128 15.69 -15.35 10.11
N HIS A 129 14.40 -15.47 9.75
CA HIS A 129 13.66 -16.72 9.99
C HIS A 129 14.27 -17.90 9.23
N TRP A 130 14.63 -17.72 7.95
CA TRP A 130 15.23 -18.77 7.13
C TRP A 130 16.60 -19.19 7.66
N GLN A 131 17.42 -18.22 8.06
CA GLN A 131 18.71 -18.51 8.64
C GLN A 131 18.57 -19.25 9.98
N SER A 132 17.68 -18.80 10.88
CA SER A 132 17.53 -19.38 12.22
C SER A 132 16.82 -20.74 12.23
N VAL A 133 15.74 -20.89 11.46
CA VAL A 133 14.89 -22.09 11.48
C VAL A 133 15.28 -23.10 10.40
N LYS A 134 15.62 -22.63 9.19
CA LYS A 134 15.92 -23.49 8.03
C LYS A 134 17.42 -23.67 7.77
N GLN A 135 18.28 -22.93 8.47
CA GLN A 135 19.75 -22.96 8.31
C GLN A 135 20.21 -22.76 6.85
N LYS A 136 19.48 -21.92 6.11
CA LYS A 136 19.78 -21.57 4.71
C LYS A 136 19.34 -20.15 4.39
N LYS A 137 19.86 -19.60 3.30
CA LYS A 137 19.43 -18.31 2.75
C LYS A 137 18.12 -18.47 1.96
N LEU A 138 17.21 -17.51 2.11
CA LEU A 138 15.96 -17.43 1.35
C LEU A 138 16.17 -16.80 -0.04
N PHE A 139 17.12 -15.89 -0.16
CA PHE A 139 17.51 -15.20 -1.39
C PHE A 139 18.98 -14.75 -1.29
N ASP A 140 19.65 -14.57 -2.42
CA ASP A 140 21.05 -14.08 -2.47
C ASP A 140 21.16 -12.57 -2.30
N GLY A 141 20.09 -11.84 -2.66
CA GLY A 141 19.98 -10.40 -2.56
C GLY A 141 18.59 -9.94 -3.00
N TYR A 142 18.35 -8.64 -2.93
CA TYR A 142 17.12 -8.01 -3.40
C TYR A 142 17.43 -6.70 -4.12
N SER A 143 16.51 -6.30 -4.99
CA SER A 143 16.54 -5.01 -5.67
C SER A 143 15.43 -4.12 -5.13
N GLN A 144 15.70 -2.83 -4.95
CA GLN A 144 14.66 -1.87 -4.65
C GLN A 144 13.94 -1.49 -5.95
N LEU A 145 12.69 -1.93 -6.10
CA LEU A 145 11.93 -1.69 -7.33
C LEU A 145 11.38 -0.26 -7.38
N VAL A 146 10.77 0.15 -6.28
CA VAL A 146 10.12 1.46 -6.18
C VAL A 146 10.47 2.05 -4.84
N ASN A 147 10.97 3.28 -4.87
CA ASN A 147 10.99 4.14 -3.70
C ASN A 147 9.79 5.05 -3.82
N VAL A 148 8.83 4.91 -2.90
CA VAL A 148 7.67 5.79 -2.88
C VAL A 148 7.78 6.71 -1.66
N PRO A 149 7.96 8.02 -1.87
CA PRO A 149 7.92 8.98 -0.79
C PRO A 149 6.53 9.03 -0.14
N LEU A 150 6.48 9.06 1.19
CA LEU A 150 5.30 9.44 1.95
C LEU A 150 5.30 10.95 2.11
N VAL A 151 4.34 11.63 1.50
CA VAL A 151 4.30 13.08 1.34
C VAL A 151 2.98 13.65 1.85
N ILE A 152 2.93 14.97 2.03
CA ILE A 152 1.69 15.68 2.28
C ILE A 152 1.04 15.99 0.92
N ALA A 153 -0.14 15.44 0.67
CA ALA A 153 -0.99 15.77 -0.46
C ALA A 153 -1.85 17.00 -0.11
N MET A 154 -1.84 18.04 -0.95
CA MET A 154 -2.66 19.23 -0.75
C MET A 154 -3.19 19.76 -2.08
N TRP A 155 -4.37 20.37 -2.10
CA TRP A 155 -4.88 21.03 -3.30
C TRP A 155 -3.93 22.14 -3.74
N GLU A 156 -3.58 22.20 -5.03
CA GLU A 156 -2.56 23.13 -5.53
C GLU A 156 -2.81 24.60 -5.14
N PRO A 157 -4.05 25.16 -5.21
CA PRO A 157 -4.30 26.54 -4.77
C PRO A 157 -4.03 26.76 -3.28
N MET A 158 -4.38 25.78 -2.45
CA MET A 158 -4.16 25.80 -0.99
C MET A 158 -2.67 25.69 -0.65
N ALA A 159 -1.96 24.81 -1.34
CA ALA A 159 -0.51 24.67 -1.18
C ALA A 159 0.21 25.99 -1.53
N LYS A 160 -0.21 26.65 -2.63
CA LYS A 160 0.34 27.95 -3.04
C LYS A 160 0.09 29.04 -1.99
N ALA A 161 -1.08 29.07 -1.36
CA ALA A 161 -1.37 30.00 -0.27
C ALA A 161 -0.45 29.79 0.96
N MET A 162 0.05 28.56 1.16
CA MET A 162 1.06 28.24 2.18
C MET A 162 2.51 28.45 1.71
N GLY A 163 2.73 28.90 0.47
CA GLY A 163 4.06 29.25 -0.07
C GLY A 163 4.69 28.19 -0.98
N TYR A 164 3.97 27.12 -1.35
CA TYR A 164 4.44 26.15 -2.34
C TYR A 164 4.85 26.84 -3.67
N PRO A 165 5.99 26.47 -4.31
CA PRO A 165 6.78 25.26 -4.08
C PRO A 165 7.91 25.38 -3.04
N LYS A 166 7.95 26.43 -2.22
CA LYS A 166 8.90 26.46 -1.09
C LYS A 166 8.56 25.31 -0.11
N PRO A 167 9.54 24.73 0.60
CA PRO A 167 9.30 23.66 1.55
C PRO A 167 8.28 24.07 2.62
N ILE A 168 7.24 23.25 2.78
CA ILE A 168 6.23 23.33 3.84
C ILE A 168 6.47 22.13 4.74
N GLY A 169 6.55 22.34 6.06
CA GLY A 169 6.82 21.27 7.03
C GLY A 169 5.67 20.96 7.97
N TRP A 170 5.88 19.97 8.84
CA TRP A 170 4.89 19.52 9.83
C TRP A 170 4.46 20.65 10.77
N GLN A 171 5.41 21.50 11.19
CA GLN A 171 5.08 22.66 12.02
C GLN A 171 4.18 23.69 11.31
N ASP A 172 4.29 23.81 9.98
CA ASP A 172 3.49 24.76 9.21
C ASP A 172 2.05 24.24 9.08
N ILE A 173 1.88 22.92 8.89
CA ILE A 173 0.59 22.23 8.93
C ILE A 173 -0.06 22.37 10.32
N ALA A 174 0.68 22.08 11.39
CA ALA A 174 0.16 22.18 12.76
C ALA A 174 -0.30 23.61 13.10
N LYS A 175 0.48 24.63 12.70
CA LYS A 175 0.12 26.04 12.91
C LYS A 175 -1.20 26.43 12.27
N ILE A 176 -1.44 26.04 11.01
CA ILE A 176 -2.71 26.37 10.34
C ILE A 176 -3.87 25.52 10.88
N ALA A 177 -3.62 24.25 11.21
CA ALA A 177 -4.63 23.36 11.81
C ALA A 177 -5.09 23.84 13.20
N ALA A 178 -4.18 24.35 14.02
CA ALA A 178 -4.47 24.91 15.33
C ALA A 178 -5.08 26.33 15.27
N ASN A 179 -5.04 27.01 14.12
CA ASN A 179 -5.54 28.37 14.00
C ASN A 179 -7.08 28.38 13.87
N PRO A 180 -7.84 28.99 14.81
CA PRO A 180 -9.29 29.01 14.76
C PRO A 180 -9.85 29.76 13.53
N LYS A 181 -9.05 30.66 12.92
CA LYS A 181 -9.40 31.34 11.67
C LYS A 181 -9.19 30.47 10.42
N GLY A 182 -8.49 29.33 10.54
CA GLY A 182 -8.20 28.43 9.43
C GLY A 182 -7.61 29.16 8.23
N TRP A 183 -8.18 28.91 7.04
CA TRP A 183 -7.73 29.52 5.80
C TRP A 183 -7.92 31.04 5.73
N ALA A 184 -8.81 31.62 6.55
CA ALA A 184 -8.93 33.08 6.64
C ALA A 184 -7.66 33.75 7.19
N SER A 185 -6.82 33.02 7.95
CA SER A 185 -5.51 33.52 8.40
C SER A 185 -4.51 33.73 7.27
N LEU A 186 -4.75 33.09 6.12
CA LEU A 186 -3.96 33.21 4.90
C LEU A 186 -4.73 33.97 3.78
N GLY A 187 -5.79 34.70 4.14
CA GLY A 187 -6.56 35.49 3.17
C GLY A 187 -7.59 34.71 2.34
N HIS A 188 -7.87 33.45 2.70
CA HIS A 188 -8.78 32.56 1.96
C HIS A 188 -9.96 32.07 2.82
N PRO A 189 -10.82 32.97 3.33
CA PRO A 189 -11.97 32.57 4.17
C PRO A 189 -12.95 31.62 3.46
N GLU A 190 -13.00 31.65 2.13
CA GLU A 190 -13.85 30.79 1.30
C GLU A 190 -13.56 29.29 1.45
N TRP A 191 -12.36 28.93 1.91
CA TRP A 191 -11.99 27.53 2.18
C TRP A 191 -12.31 27.08 3.61
N GLY A 192 -12.73 27.99 4.49
CA GLY A 192 -13.15 27.68 5.85
C GLY A 192 -12.01 27.24 6.77
N LYS A 193 -12.31 26.29 7.67
CA LYS A 193 -11.31 25.72 8.58
C LYS A 193 -10.30 24.88 7.81
N PHE A 194 -9.05 24.88 8.26
CA PHE A 194 -8.08 23.90 7.76
C PHE A 194 -8.43 22.53 8.34
N ARG A 195 -8.63 21.54 7.47
CA ARG A 195 -8.99 20.17 7.84
C ARG A 195 -7.99 19.24 7.19
N TRP A 196 -7.45 18.29 7.94
CA TRP A 196 -6.48 17.35 7.40
C TRP A 196 -6.64 15.97 8.00
N GLY A 197 -5.99 14.98 7.39
CA GLY A 197 -6.00 13.62 7.91
C GLY A 197 -5.01 12.69 7.24
N HIS A 198 -4.89 11.50 7.79
CA HIS A 198 -4.05 10.42 7.26
C HIS A 198 -4.74 9.09 7.54
N THR A 199 -4.20 7.99 7.01
CA THR A 199 -4.77 6.67 7.31
C THR A 199 -4.65 6.35 8.81
N HIS A 200 -5.46 5.41 9.29
CA HIS A 200 -5.39 4.94 10.68
C HIS A 200 -3.95 4.54 11.08
N PRO A 201 -3.50 4.80 12.33
CA PRO A 201 -2.15 4.44 12.78
C PRO A 201 -1.78 2.96 12.62
N ASP A 202 -2.77 2.06 12.62
CA ASP A 202 -2.53 0.63 12.37
C ASP A 202 -2.13 0.32 10.90
N ALA A 203 -2.39 1.26 9.98
CA ALA A 203 -1.91 1.17 8.60
C ALA A 203 -0.50 1.78 8.49
N ASN A 204 0.33 1.22 7.61
CA ASN A 204 1.74 1.63 7.46
C ASN A 204 1.93 3.14 7.27
N SER A 205 1.16 3.77 6.38
CA SER A 205 1.24 5.21 6.12
C SER A 205 0.75 6.06 7.30
N GLY A 206 -0.18 5.55 8.10
CA GLY A 206 -0.67 6.24 9.30
C GLY A 206 0.38 6.21 10.40
N PHE A 207 0.94 5.03 10.67
CA PHE A 207 2.08 4.88 11.57
C PHE A 207 3.26 5.79 11.17
N LEU A 208 3.66 5.73 9.90
CA LEU A 208 4.78 6.54 9.39
C LEU A 208 4.48 8.05 9.43
N THR A 209 3.22 8.46 9.37
CA THR A 209 2.84 9.88 9.58
C THR A 209 3.19 10.33 10.98
N ILE A 210 2.70 9.62 12.01
CA ILE A 210 2.98 9.93 13.41
C ILE A 210 4.49 9.92 13.67
N ILE A 211 5.20 8.90 13.18
CA ILE A 211 6.65 8.84 13.35
C ILE A 211 7.36 10.00 12.65
N SER A 212 6.89 10.45 11.48
CA SER A 212 7.44 11.63 10.78
C SER A 212 7.30 12.90 11.61
N GLU A 213 6.15 13.07 12.26
CA GLU A 213 5.91 14.21 13.15
C GLU A 213 6.83 14.20 14.36
N VAL A 214 7.01 13.04 15.00
CA VAL A 214 7.96 12.92 16.12
C VAL A 214 9.38 13.26 15.66
N TYR A 215 9.82 12.77 14.50
CA TYR A 215 11.13 13.13 13.93
C TYR A 215 11.26 14.63 13.71
N ALA A 216 10.22 15.26 13.15
CA ALA A 216 10.19 16.69 12.90
C ALA A 216 10.29 17.53 14.17
N ILE A 217 9.63 17.12 15.26
CA ILE A 217 9.66 17.83 16.54
C ILE A 217 10.97 17.67 17.28
N LEU A 218 11.57 16.48 17.21
CA LEU A 218 12.85 16.23 17.86
C LEU A 218 14.03 16.75 17.04
N GLY A 219 13.81 17.22 15.81
CA GLY A 219 14.88 17.60 14.89
C GLY A 219 15.80 16.42 14.55
N LYS A 220 15.26 15.19 14.55
CA LYS A 220 15.99 13.95 14.28
C LYS A 220 15.64 13.44 12.87
N THR A 221 16.54 12.68 12.27
CA THR A 221 16.30 11.94 11.03
C THR A 221 16.41 10.42 11.19
N GLU A 222 16.93 9.96 12.34
CA GLU A 222 17.04 8.55 12.72
C GLU A 222 17.14 8.42 14.26
N GLY A 223 16.98 7.20 14.77
CA GLY A 223 17.25 6.90 16.18
C GLY A 223 16.25 7.50 17.19
N ILE A 224 14.95 7.55 16.86
CA ILE A 224 13.91 7.75 17.88
C ILE A 224 13.89 6.55 18.83
N THR A 225 13.81 6.84 20.14
CA THR A 225 13.68 5.83 21.19
C THR A 225 12.29 5.87 21.84
N PRO A 226 11.88 4.84 22.60
CA PRO A 226 10.64 4.90 23.39
C PRO A 226 10.59 6.06 24.40
N ASP A 227 11.74 6.51 24.91
CA ASP A 227 11.80 7.63 25.85
C ASP A 227 11.59 8.98 25.15
N ASP A 228 11.99 9.11 23.89
CA ASP A 228 11.69 10.29 23.09
C ASP A 228 10.19 10.53 22.96
N LEU A 229 9.39 9.47 22.85
CA LEU A 229 7.92 9.56 22.75
C LEU A 229 7.25 10.11 24.02
N ARG A 230 7.95 10.10 25.15
CA ARG A 230 7.44 10.59 26.44
C ARG A 230 7.78 12.05 26.70
N LYS A 231 8.54 12.69 25.81
CA LYS A 231 8.94 14.09 25.97
C LYS A 231 7.72 15.02 25.91
N PRO A 232 7.61 16.02 26.82
CA PRO A 232 6.46 16.93 26.85
C PRO A 232 6.20 17.65 25.53
N GLU A 233 7.26 18.05 24.80
CA GLU A 233 7.14 18.71 23.51
C GLU A 233 6.51 17.80 22.43
N VAL A 234 6.84 16.52 22.43
CA VAL A 234 6.27 15.53 21.49
C VAL A 234 4.80 15.31 21.82
N MET A 235 4.48 15.11 23.09
CA MET A 235 3.09 14.91 23.54
C MET A 235 2.20 16.13 23.27
N SER A 236 2.72 17.36 23.46
CA SER A 236 1.99 18.59 23.15
C SER A 236 1.74 18.71 21.65
N PHE A 237 2.76 18.46 20.83
CA PHE A 237 2.62 18.56 19.39
C PHE A 237 1.64 17.53 18.84
N LEU A 238 1.77 16.25 19.23
CA LEU A 238 0.85 15.21 18.79
C LEU A 238 -0.59 15.56 19.21
N LYS A 239 -0.79 16.12 20.40
CA LYS A 239 -2.14 16.57 20.82
C LYS A 239 -2.69 17.69 19.93
N GLU A 240 -1.85 18.62 19.48
CA GLU A 240 -2.26 19.73 18.62
C GLU A 240 -2.48 19.29 17.16
N ALA A 241 -1.57 18.49 16.61
CA ALA A 241 -1.61 17.99 15.24
C ALA A 241 -2.67 16.88 15.08
N GLU A 242 -2.57 15.79 15.82
CA GLU A 242 -3.50 14.65 15.77
C GLU A 242 -4.88 15.03 16.32
N GLY A 243 -4.96 15.96 17.26
CA GLY A 243 -6.24 16.51 17.74
C GLY A 243 -7.03 17.27 16.67
N ALA A 244 -6.36 17.71 15.60
CA ALA A 244 -6.97 18.38 14.46
C ALA A 244 -7.23 17.43 13.27
N VAL A 245 -6.89 16.14 13.40
CA VAL A 245 -7.18 15.12 12.39
C VAL A 245 -8.68 14.83 12.39
N GLU A 246 -9.32 15.11 11.26
CA GLU A 246 -10.77 14.96 11.13
C GLU A 246 -11.18 13.55 10.70
N HIS A 247 -10.26 12.80 10.10
CA HIS A 247 -10.57 11.48 9.57
C HIS A 247 -9.35 10.56 9.48
N TYR A 248 -9.49 9.36 10.05
CA TYR A 248 -8.60 8.23 9.80
C TYR A 248 -9.14 7.38 8.66
N GLY A 249 -8.44 7.38 7.53
CA GLY A 249 -8.86 6.62 6.35
C GLY A 249 -8.50 5.14 6.42
N LEU A 250 -9.28 4.32 5.70
CA LEU A 250 -9.05 2.86 5.57
C LEU A 250 -7.81 2.53 4.72
N SER A 251 -7.47 3.38 3.76
CA SER A 251 -6.26 3.29 2.90
C SER A 251 -5.96 4.65 2.24
N ASN A 252 -4.76 4.83 1.68
CA ASN A 252 -4.41 6.07 0.97
C ASN A 252 -5.26 6.29 -0.28
N ILE A 253 -5.56 5.23 -1.05
CA ILE A 253 -6.46 5.31 -2.22
C ILE A 253 -7.86 5.72 -1.80
N TRP A 254 -8.39 5.11 -0.75
CA TRP A 254 -9.73 5.45 -0.25
C TRP A 254 -9.79 6.91 0.21
N MET A 255 -8.75 7.39 0.88
CA MET A 255 -8.65 8.78 1.32
C MET A 255 -8.52 9.75 0.14
N ASP A 256 -7.72 9.44 -0.88
CA ASP A 256 -7.61 10.24 -2.11
C ASP A 256 -8.96 10.32 -2.85
N ASP A 257 -9.61 9.18 -3.06
CA ASP A 257 -10.94 9.11 -3.69
C ASP A 257 -11.96 9.95 -2.90
N LEU A 258 -11.92 9.90 -1.57
CA LEU A 258 -12.81 10.67 -0.71
C LEU A 258 -12.53 12.18 -0.76
N MET A 259 -11.26 12.59 -0.71
CA MET A 259 -10.86 13.99 -0.90
C MET A 259 -11.40 14.52 -2.23
N ARG A 260 -11.27 13.76 -3.31
CA ARG A 260 -11.73 14.17 -4.64
C ARG A 260 -13.24 14.20 -4.77
N ALA A 261 -13.93 13.23 -4.18
CA ALA A 261 -15.40 13.18 -4.21
C ALA A 261 -16.04 14.33 -3.42
N LYS A 262 -15.46 14.70 -2.27
CA LYS A 262 -16.03 15.75 -1.39
C LYS A 262 -15.42 17.14 -1.61
N GLY A 263 -14.28 17.21 -2.29
CA GLY A 263 -13.61 18.45 -2.65
C GLY A 263 -12.89 19.16 -1.49
N PRO A 264 -12.34 20.35 -1.77
CA PRO A 264 -11.42 21.06 -0.87
C PRO A 264 -12.01 21.53 0.46
N ALA A 265 -13.34 21.68 0.54
CA ALA A 265 -14.02 22.05 1.78
C ALA A 265 -14.07 20.90 2.81
N TYR A 266 -13.86 19.65 2.37
CA TYR A 266 -13.87 18.48 3.25
C TYR A 266 -12.51 18.24 3.91
N LEU A 267 -11.46 18.08 3.11
CA LEU A 267 -10.09 17.95 3.58
C LEU A 267 -9.19 18.83 2.72
N SER A 268 -8.43 19.68 3.39
CA SER A 268 -7.45 20.58 2.80
C SER A 268 -6.16 19.84 2.43
N ALA A 269 -5.72 18.92 3.28
CA ALA A 269 -4.52 18.11 3.07
C ALA A 269 -4.67 16.70 3.63
N THR A 270 -3.91 15.75 3.07
CA THR A 270 -3.74 14.41 3.65
C THR A 270 -2.32 13.92 3.55
N VAL A 271 -1.96 12.85 4.26
CA VAL A 271 -0.66 12.17 4.05
C VAL A 271 -0.85 10.98 3.13
N GLN A 272 -0.11 10.95 2.03
CA GLN A 272 -0.24 9.96 0.96
C GLN A 272 1.11 9.52 0.41
N TYR A 273 1.13 8.33 -0.18
CA TYR A 273 2.22 7.95 -1.06
C TYR A 273 2.15 8.76 -2.36
N GLU A 274 3.29 9.24 -2.86
CA GLU A 274 3.33 10.09 -4.07
C GLU A 274 2.64 9.46 -5.28
N ASN A 275 2.79 8.15 -5.46
CA ASN A 275 2.14 7.44 -6.57
C ASN A 275 0.60 7.52 -6.51
N THR A 276 0.01 7.58 -5.32
CA THR A 276 -1.44 7.72 -5.12
C THR A 276 -1.90 9.08 -5.64
N ILE A 277 -1.12 10.14 -5.38
CA ILE A 277 -1.40 11.50 -5.86
C ILE A 277 -1.32 11.55 -7.40
N ILE A 278 -0.27 10.96 -7.98
CA ILE A 278 -0.06 10.91 -9.44
C ILE A 278 -1.24 10.18 -10.11
N PHE A 279 -1.54 8.96 -9.65
CA PHE A 279 -2.62 8.16 -10.19
C PHE A 279 -3.98 8.83 -10.03
N GLY A 280 -4.26 9.40 -8.84
CA GLY A 280 -5.49 10.13 -8.60
C GLY A 280 -5.63 11.35 -9.52
N ASN A 281 -4.55 12.09 -9.75
CA ASN A 281 -4.60 13.26 -10.64
C ASN A 281 -4.93 12.88 -12.08
N GLU A 282 -4.39 11.75 -12.57
CA GLU A 282 -4.73 11.19 -13.87
C GLU A 282 -6.18 10.69 -13.91
N LYS A 283 -6.56 9.80 -12.98
CA LYS A 283 -7.91 9.20 -12.86
C LYS A 283 -9.02 10.24 -12.84
N TYR A 284 -8.81 11.36 -12.14
CA TYR A 284 -9.82 12.40 -11.95
C TYR A 284 -9.61 13.64 -12.84
N GLY A 285 -8.63 13.61 -13.75
CA GLY A 285 -8.36 14.73 -14.67
C GLY A 285 -8.08 16.05 -13.94
N ASN A 286 -7.33 16.00 -12.83
CA ASN A 286 -6.99 17.14 -11.96
C ASN A 286 -8.20 17.90 -11.37
N LYS A 287 -9.33 17.23 -11.16
CA LYS A 287 -10.54 17.84 -10.56
C LYS A 287 -10.67 17.50 -9.06
N PRO A 288 -11.29 18.39 -8.25
CA PRO A 288 -11.65 19.78 -8.57
C PRO A 288 -10.43 20.70 -8.77
N PHE A 289 -9.30 20.34 -8.15
CA PHE A 289 -7.98 20.89 -8.44
C PHE A 289 -6.95 19.76 -8.49
N LYS A 290 -5.78 20.03 -9.04
CA LYS A 290 -4.64 19.11 -8.93
C LYS A 290 -4.24 18.99 -7.45
N LEU A 291 -3.99 17.77 -6.98
CA LEU A 291 -3.28 17.55 -5.71
C LEU A 291 -1.77 17.60 -6.00
N VAL A 292 -1.02 18.32 -5.17
CA VAL A 292 0.45 18.38 -5.27
C VAL A 292 1.10 17.60 -4.15
N SER A 293 2.25 17.00 -4.46
CA SER A 293 3.13 16.33 -3.49
C SER A 293 3.99 17.37 -2.78
N ILE A 294 3.74 17.59 -1.49
CA ILE A 294 4.57 18.43 -0.63
C ILE A 294 5.50 17.51 0.15
N TYR A 295 6.79 17.63 -0.12
CA TYR A 295 7.85 16.99 0.61
C TYR A 295 8.14 17.82 1.88
N PRO A 296 7.90 17.30 3.08
CA PRO A 296 8.10 18.05 4.31
C PRO A 296 9.55 18.54 4.42
N LYS A 297 9.74 19.77 4.90
CA LYS A 297 11.08 20.37 5.06
C LYS A 297 11.98 19.59 6.02
N GLU A 298 11.38 18.85 6.95
CA GLU A 298 12.07 17.97 7.91
C GLU A 298 12.49 16.62 7.30
N GLY A 299 12.02 16.31 6.09
CA GLY A 299 12.24 15.04 5.40
C GLY A 299 10.97 14.18 5.32
N CYS A 300 11.06 13.10 4.54
CA CYS A 300 9.98 12.12 4.38
C CYS A 300 10.53 10.70 4.39
N PHE A 301 9.72 9.76 4.88
CA PHE A 301 9.99 8.35 4.65
C PHE A 301 9.90 8.02 3.18
N ARG A 302 10.89 7.27 2.70
CA ARG A 302 10.82 6.59 1.41
C ARG A 302 10.55 5.14 1.69
N THR A 303 9.33 4.69 1.46
CA THR A 303 9.02 3.27 1.54
C THR A 303 9.68 2.60 0.35
N ARG A 304 10.69 1.79 0.67
CA ARG A 304 11.47 1.08 -0.33
C ARG A 304 10.79 -0.26 -0.51
N HIS A 305 10.20 -0.47 -1.67
CA HIS A 305 9.54 -1.72 -2.00
C HIS A 305 10.56 -2.65 -2.66
N PRO A 306 11.08 -3.65 -1.93
CA PRO A 306 12.09 -4.51 -2.48
C PRO A 306 11.45 -5.63 -3.31
N THR A 307 12.29 -6.31 -4.08
CA THR A 307 11.98 -7.57 -4.74
C THR A 307 13.16 -8.51 -4.65
N ALA A 308 12.88 -9.75 -4.26
CA ALA A 308 13.85 -10.82 -4.19
C ALA A 308 13.38 -12.01 -5.04
N VAL A 309 14.31 -12.59 -5.79
CA VAL A 309 14.14 -13.91 -6.41
C VAL A 309 14.54 -14.94 -5.36
N LEU A 310 13.65 -15.88 -5.05
CA LEU A 310 13.89 -16.85 -3.99
C LEU A 310 14.84 -17.97 -4.44
N THR A 311 15.63 -18.51 -3.52
CA THR A 311 16.62 -19.57 -3.76
C THR A 311 16.15 -20.93 -3.25
N GLU A 312 14.84 -21.12 -3.13
CA GLU A 312 14.22 -22.34 -2.63
C GLU A 312 14.16 -23.43 -3.69
N ASP A 313 14.04 -24.70 -3.27
CA ASP A 313 14.12 -25.88 -4.15
C ASP A 313 13.03 -25.91 -5.24
N TRP A 314 11.92 -25.19 -5.04
CA TRP A 314 10.85 -25.07 -6.05
C TRP A 314 11.16 -24.02 -7.14
N VAL A 315 12.17 -23.18 -6.94
CA VAL A 315 12.59 -22.14 -7.88
C VAL A 315 13.74 -22.67 -8.73
N THR A 316 13.38 -23.20 -9.90
CA THR A 316 14.37 -23.77 -10.84
C THR A 316 15.35 -22.70 -11.34
N PRO A 317 16.53 -23.08 -11.86
CA PRO A 317 17.48 -22.13 -12.45
C PRO A 317 16.86 -21.27 -13.55
N GLU A 318 16.03 -21.84 -14.43
CA GLU A 318 15.27 -21.09 -15.46
C GLU A 318 14.36 -20.03 -14.82
N LYS A 319 13.67 -20.37 -13.71
CA LYS A 319 12.81 -19.41 -13.00
C LYS A 319 13.61 -18.34 -12.27
N GLN A 320 14.79 -18.66 -11.75
CA GLN A 320 15.67 -17.66 -11.15
C GLN A 320 16.18 -16.68 -12.22
N GLU A 321 16.58 -17.16 -13.39
CA GLU A 321 16.99 -16.32 -14.51
C GLU A 321 15.83 -15.47 -15.01
N ALA A 322 14.65 -16.06 -15.18
CA ALA A 322 13.44 -15.34 -15.57
C ALA A 322 13.02 -14.29 -14.54
N GLY A 323 13.16 -14.59 -13.24
CA GLY A 323 12.87 -13.63 -12.16
C GLY A 323 13.90 -12.50 -12.06
N LYS A 324 15.14 -12.70 -12.51
CA LYS A 324 16.15 -11.64 -12.65
C LYS A 324 15.93 -10.80 -13.91
N ALA A 325 15.31 -11.38 -14.95
CA ALA A 325 15.02 -10.70 -16.20
C ALA A 325 13.80 -9.78 -16.10
N PHE A 326 12.85 -10.11 -15.22
CA PHE A 326 11.72 -9.26 -14.83
C PHE A 326 12.17 -8.16 -13.86
#